data_AF-A0A6I9NFT7-F1
#
_entry.id   AF-A0A6I9NFT7-F1
#
_cell.length_a   1.000
_cell.length_b   1.000
_cell.length_c   1.000
_cell.angle_alpha   90.00
_cell.angle_beta   90.00
_cell.angle_gamma   90.00
#
_symmetry.space_group_name_H-M   'P 1'
#
loop_
_entity.id
_entity.type
_entity.pdbx_description
1 polymer ?
#
loop_
_entity_poly.entity_id
_entity_poly.type
_entity_poly.pdbx_seq_one_letter_code
_entity_poly.pdbx_strand_id
1 'polypeptide(L)'
;MGQQLSGQALNRLPEKLVKHAGLVRDSGYLTYEEFLGRVSELNDVTAKLASGQQKHLLFEVQPGSDATALWKVAVRVLCTKINKETGMVEASRIMNLYQFIQLYRDVTSQAAEVLSAEGASSAQLPSTDSCQASMWMGR
;
A
#
# COMPACT_ATOMS: atom_id res chain seq x y z
N MET A 1 -23.40 -48.34 17.73
CA MET A 1 -22.91 -47.13 18.41
C MET A 1 -21.41 -47.05 18.24
N GLY A 2 -20.89 -45.94 17.70
CA GLY A 2 -19.43 -45.74 17.55
C GLY A 2 -19.09 -44.91 16.32
N GLN A 3 -19.28 -43.59 16.40
CA GLN A 3 -18.77 -42.66 15.39
C GLN A 3 -17.33 -42.29 15.75
N GLN A 4 -16.37 -42.54 14.85
CA GLN A 4 -15.01 -42.02 14.98
C GLN A 4 -15.00 -40.55 14.56
N LEU A 5 -14.73 -39.65 15.51
CA LEU A 5 -14.53 -38.23 15.26
C LEU A 5 -13.12 -38.03 14.72
N SER A 6 -13.05 -37.71 13.42
CA SER A 6 -11.84 -37.31 12.71
C SER A 6 -11.24 -36.06 13.37
N GLY A 7 -10.05 -36.22 13.95
CA GLY A 7 -9.29 -35.17 14.63
C GLY A 7 -8.62 -34.19 13.67
N GLN A 8 -9.40 -33.25 13.11
CA GLN A 8 -8.87 -32.16 12.30
C GLN A 8 -9.50 -30.81 12.70
N ALA A 9 -9.12 -30.28 13.86
CA ALA A 9 -9.57 -28.95 14.28
C ALA A 9 -8.54 -28.18 15.14
N LEU A 10 -7.23 -28.26 14.81
CA LEU A 10 -6.20 -27.56 15.59
C LEU A 10 -5.15 -26.79 14.76
N ASN A 11 -5.38 -26.51 13.47
CA ASN A 11 -4.39 -25.81 12.63
C ASN A 11 -4.93 -24.61 11.83
N ARG A 12 -6.04 -23.99 12.23
CA ARG A 12 -6.48 -22.71 11.65
C ARG A 12 -6.30 -21.59 12.65
N LEU A 13 -5.03 -21.24 12.88
CA LEU A 13 -4.71 -19.93 13.46
C LEU A 13 -5.29 -18.85 12.53
N PRO A 14 -6.00 -17.83 13.07
CA PRO A 14 -6.54 -16.77 12.25
C PRO A 14 -5.41 -16.08 11.48
N GLU A 15 -5.47 -16.08 10.16
CA GLU A 15 -4.48 -15.44 9.28
C GLU A 15 -4.25 -13.97 9.65
N LYS A 16 -5.26 -13.33 10.24
CA LYS A 16 -5.20 -11.96 10.78
C LYS A 16 -4.24 -11.81 11.97
N LEU A 17 -4.11 -12.81 12.84
CA LEU A 17 -3.19 -12.78 13.98
C LEU A 17 -1.75 -13.08 13.57
N VAL A 18 -1.53 -13.97 12.60
CA VAL A 18 -0.19 -14.26 12.06
C VAL A 18 0.40 -13.01 11.39
N LYS A 19 -0.42 -12.25 10.65
CA LYS A 19 0.00 -10.96 10.06
C LYS A 19 0.41 -9.93 11.13
N HIS A 20 -0.26 -9.91 12.27
CA HIS A 20 0.07 -9.03 13.41
C HIS A 20 1.29 -9.50 14.21
N ALA A 21 1.55 -10.82 14.31
CA ALA A 21 2.74 -11.35 14.98
C ALA A 21 4.03 -11.08 14.19
N GLY A 22 3.99 -11.11 12.85
CA GLY A 22 5.09 -10.64 12.01
C GLY A 22 5.36 -9.14 12.16
N LEU A 23 4.30 -8.33 12.35
CA LEU A 23 4.38 -6.87 12.51
C LEU A 23 5.21 -6.42 13.72
N VAL A 24 5.15 -7.17 14.83
CA VAL A 24 5.92 -6.89 16.04
C VAL A 24 7.37 -7.37 15.89
N ARG A 25 7.59 -8.51 15.21
CA ARG A 25 8.92 -9.08 15.00
C ARG A 25 9.77 -8.24 14.03
N ASP A 26 9.20 -7.78 12.93
CA ASP A 26 9.90 -6.95 11.93
C ASP A 26 10.30 -5.57 12.48
N SER A 27 9.52 -5.01 13.41
CA SER A 27 9.86 -3.74 14.07
C SER A 27 11.06 -3.88 15.03
N GLY A 28 11.24 -5.05 15.63
CA GLY A 28 12.36 -5.33 16.55
C GLY A 28 13.71 -5.31 15.84
N TYR A 29 13.76 -5.86 14.62
CA TYR A 29 14.99 -5.95 13.80
C TYR A 29 15.20 -4.78 12.83
N LEU A 30 14.20 -3.91 12.66
CA LEU A 30 14.29 -2.76 11.76
C LEU A 30 15.56 -1.93 11.99
N THR A 31 16.46 -1.91 11.03
CA THR A 31 17.64 -1.05 11.04
C THR A 31 17.26 0.38 10.65
N TYR A 32 18.15 1.33 10.93
CA TYR A 32 17.91 2.72 10.56
C TYR A 32 17.90 2.91 9.03
N GLU A 33 18.78 2.22 8.32
CA GLU A 33 18.84 2.26 6.85
C GLU A 33 17.57 1.70 6.21
N GLU A 34 17.07 0.56 6.70
CA GLU A 34 15.80 -0.01 6.25
C GLU A 34 14.62 0.93 6.53
N PHE A 35 14.63 1.64 7.66
CA PHE A 35 13.62 2.64 7.96
C PHE A 35 13.64 3.79 6.94
N LEU A 36 14.82 4.36 6.65
CA LEU A 36 14.96 5.40 5.62
C LEU A 36 14.57 4.89 4.23
N GLY A 37 14.94 3.65 3.91
CA GLY A 37 14.53 2.98 2.68
C GLY A 37 13.01 2.92 2.54
N ARG A 38 12.28 2.57 3.62
CA ARG A 38 10.82 2.57 3.62
C ARG A 38 10.21 3.97 3.49
N VAL A 39 10.84 5.01 4.05
CA VAL A 39 10.39 6.41 3.85
C VAL A 39 10.52 6.80 2.38
N SER A 40 11.66 6.50 1.75
CA SER A 40 11.88 6.75 0.32
C SER A 40 10.92 5.98 -0.56
N GLU A 41 10.76 4.68 -0.32
CA GLU A 41 9.84 3.83 -1.07
C GLU A 41 8.40 4.34 -0.96
N LEU A 42 7.97 4.78 0.23
CA LEU A 42 6.63 5.33 0.40
C LEU A 42 6.41 6.61 -0.40
N ASN A 43 7.43 7.48 -0.51
CA ASN A 43 7.38 8.64 -1.40
C ASN A 43 7.21 8.21 -2.86
N ASP A 44 7.99 7.24 -3.33
CA ASP A 44 7.91 6.75 -4.71
C ASP A 44 6.56 6.11 -5.03
N VAL A 45 6.06 5.25 -4.13
CA VAL A 45 4.77 4.59 -4.29
C VAL A 45 3.63 5.60 -4.30
N THR A 46 3.61 6.53 -3.35
CA THR A 46 2.54 7.54 -3.30
C THR A 46 2.62 8.54 -4.46
N ALA A 47 3.81 8.85 -4.96
CA ALA A 47 3.98 9.64 -6.17
C ALA A 47 3.41 8.93 -7.42
N LYS A 48 3.68 7.62 -7.56
CA LYS A 48 3.11 6.78 -8.63
C LYS A 48 1.58 6.70 -8.55
N LEU A 49 1.04 6.44 -7.36
CA LEU A 49 -0.41 6.39 -7.13
C LEU A 49 -1.09 7.75 -7.35
N ALA A 50 -0.39 8.85 -7.07
CA ALA A 50 -0.86 10.21 -7.32
C ALA A 50 -0.49 10.74 -8.72
N SER A 51 -0.10 9.86 -9.65
CA SER A 51 0.11 10.25 -11.04
C SER A 51 -1.21 10.78 -11.63
N GLY A 52 -1.14 11.92 -12.33
CA GLY A 52 -2.34 12.63 -12.81
C GLY A 52 -3.15 13.40 -11.75
N GLN A 53 -2.84 13.28 -10.45
CA GLN A 53 -3.47 14.08 -9.40
C GLN A 53 -2.69 15.38 -9.14
N GLN A 54 -3.42 16.46 -8.85
CA GLN A 54 -2.85 17.76 -8.45
C GLN A 54 -2.23 17.74 -7.05
N LYS A 55 -2.48 16.69 -6.25
CA LYS A 55 -2.06 16.61 -4.85
C LYS A 55 -1.14 15.41 -4.69
N HIS A 56 -0.11 15.55 -3.87
CA HIS A 56 0.78 14.45 -3.53
C HIS A 56 1.12 14.48 -2.04
N LEU A 57 1.62 13.35 -1.56
CA LEU A 57 2.15 13.22 -0.21
C LEU A 57 3.67 13.23 -0.27
N LEU A 58 4.28 13.85 0.74
CA LEU A 58 5.71 13.80 0.99
C LEU A 58 5.94 13.35 2.43
N PHE A 59 6.86 12.40 2.61
CA PHE A 59 7.24 11.81 3.87
C PHE A 59 8.70 12.13 4.17
N GLU A 60 8.94 12.72 5.33
CA GLU A 60 10.26 13.14 5.78
C GLU A 60 10.46 12.78 7.24
N VAL A 61 11.70 12.43 7.61
CA VAL A 61 12.06 12.27 9.02
C VAL A 61 12.23 13.66 9.62
N GLN A 62 11.52 13.92 10.71
CA GLN A 62 11.61 15.21 11.39
C GLN A 62 13.04 15.39 11.92
N PRO A 63 13.74 16.48 11.55
CA PRO A 63 15.12 16.71 11.98
C PRO A 63 15.27 16.62 13.49
N GLY A 64 16.28 15.88 13.95
CA GLY A 64 16.61 15.72 15.35
C GLY A 64 15.79 14.65 16.09
N SER A 65 14.74 14.11 15.48
CA SER A 65 13.94 13.02 16.10
C SER A 65 14.65 11.65 16.02
N ASP A 66 15.61 11.51 15.12
CA ASP A 66 16.39 10.33 14.79
C ASP A 66 17.86 10.41 15.25
N ALA A 67 18.25 11.51 15.90
CA ALA A 67 19.64 11.81 16.23
C ALA A 67 20.28 10.92 17.31
N THR A 68 19.54 10.00 17.93
CA THR A 68 20.01 9.18 19.07
C THR A 68 19.98 7.69 18.77
N ALA A 69 20.77 6.89 19.49
CA ALA A 69 20.71 5.43 19.39
C ALA A 69 19.33 4.84 19.73
N LEU A 70 18.49 5.58 20.47
CA LEU A 70 17.10 5.24 20.79
C LEU A 70 16.09 5.82 19.77
N TRP A 71 16.53 6.09 18.54
CA TRP A 71 15.72 6.68 17.47
C TRP A 71 14.39 5.95 17.26
N LYS A 72 14.30 4.63 17.45
CA LYS A 72 13.03 3.89 17.25
C LYS A 72 11.87 4.42 18.09
N VAL A 73 12.16 4.99 19.26
CA VAL A 73 11.15 5.59 20.16
C VAL A 73 10.98 7.08 19.87
N ALA A 74 12.08 7.77 19.60
CA ALA A 74 12.13 9.21 19.42
C ALA A 74 11.66 9.68 18.04
N VAL A 75 11.85 8.86 17.00
CA VAL A 75 11.67 9.26 15.60
C VAL A 75 10.25 9.70 15.33
N ARG A 76 10.15 10.76 14.54
CA ARG A 76 8.91 11.34 14.06
C ARG A 76 8.99 11.46 12.55
N VAL A 77 7.97 10.95 11.87
CA VAL A 77 7.82 11.08 10.42
C VAL A 77 6.76 12.13 10.17
N LEU A 78 7.13 13.19 9.46
CA LEU A 78 6.21 14.19 8.97
C LEU A 78 5.68 13.75 7.61
N CYS A 79 4.36 13.65 7.50
CA CYS A 79 3.66 13.54 6.23
C CYS A 79 3.06 14.91 5.90
N THR A 80 3.37 15.46 4.74
CA THR A 80 2.74 16.66 4.20
C THR A 80 1.97 16.34 2.94
N LYS A 81 0.78 16.93 2.82
CA LYS A 81 -0.02 16.92 1.59
C LYS A 81 0.19 18.25 0.88
N ILE A 82 0.74 18.18 -0.32
CA ILE A 82 1.16 19.35 -1.09
C ILE A 82 0.34 19.42 -2.38
N ASN A 83 -0.17 20.61 -2.69
CA ASN A 83 -0.73 20.92 -3.99
C ASN A 83 0.43 21.20 -4.97
N LYS A 84 0.52 20.44 -6.06
CA LYS A 84 1.60 20.52 -7.05
C LYS A 84 1.58 21.83 -7.83
N GLU A 85 0.41 22.43 -8.04
CA GLU A 85 0.27 23.66 -8.82
C GLU A 85 0.69 24.89 -8.02
N THR A 86 0.27 24.96 -6.75
CA THR A 86 0.53 26.12 -5.90
C THR A 86 1.77 25.95 -5.02
N GLY A 87 2.28 24.73 -4.88
CA GLY A 87 3.34 24.38 -3.93
C GLY A 87 2.91 24.48 -2.46
N MET A 88 1.62 24.75 -2.18
CA MET A 88 1.16 24.96 -0.81
C MET A 88 0.87 23.64 -0.08
N VAL A 89 1.21 23.62 1.20
CA VAL A 89 0.83 22.56 2.12
C VAL A 89 -0.64 22.69 2.47
N GLU A 90 -1.44 21.69 2.11
CA GLU A 90 -2.87 21.64 2.44
C GLU A 90 -3.12 20.99 3.81
N ALA A 91 -2.30 20.01 4.18
CA ALA A 91 -2.42 19.30 5.44
C ALA A 91 -1.07 18.70 5.85
N SER A 92 -0.89 18.51 7.15
CA SER A 92 0.27 17.81 7.68
C SER A 92 -0.11 16.87 8.82
N ARG A 93 0.66 15.80 8.99
CA ARG A 93 0.51 14.84 10.09
C ARG A 93 1.87 14.36 10.53
N ILE A 94 2.15 14.47 11.82
CA ILE A 94 3.32 13.85 12.45
C ILE A 94 2.93 12.47 12.97
N MET A 95 3.78 11.48 12.73
CA MET A 95 3.59 10.10 13.13
C MET A 95 4.81 9.58 13.88
N ASN A 96 4.60 8.71 14.87
CA ASN A 96 5.69 7.92 15.45
C ASN A 96 6.04 6.72 14.56
N LEU A 97 7.10 5.98 14.90
CA LEU A 97 7.55 4.82 14.13
C LEU A 97 6.44 3.78 13.91
N TYR A 98 5.66 3.46 14.94
CA TYR A 98 4.60 2.46 14.86
C TYR A 98 3.52 2.87 13.84
N GLN A 99 3.04 4.11 13.94
CA GLN A 99 2.04 4.66 13.01
C GLN A 99 2.55 4.71 11.58
N PHE A 100 3.83 5.08 11.39
CA PHE A 100 4.46 5.07 10.08
C PHE A 100 4.53 3.65 9.49
N ILE A 101 4.94 2.65 10.26
CA ILE A 101 5.03 1.27 9.79
C ILE A 101 3.66 0.71 9.42
N GLN A 102 2.61 1.04 10.18
CA GLN A 102 1.24 0.68 9.80
C GLN A 102 0.85 1.29 8.46
N LEU A 103 1.04 2.61 8.31
CA LEU A 103 0.71 3.32 7.08
C LEU A 103 1.49 2.75 5.88
N TYR A 104 2.79 2.52 6.03
CA TYR A 104 3.63 1.95 4.98
C TYR A 104 3.06 0.61 4.48
N ARG A 105 2.67 -0.28 5.39
CA ARG A 105 2.09 -1.59 5.02
C ARG A 105 0.74 -1.45 4.33
N ASP A 106 -0.11 -0.56 4.84
CA ASP A 106 -1.44 -0.35 4.26
C ASP A 106 -1.34 0.22 2.84
N VAL A 107 -0.46 1.21 2.63
CA VAL A 107 -0.26 1.86 1.33
C VAL A 107 0.42 0.92 0.34
N THR A 108 1.48 0.22 0.73
CA THR A 108 2.18 -0.72 -0.18
C THR A 108 1.30 -1.91 -0.55
N SER A 109 0.49 -2.42 0.38
CA SER A 109 -0.50 -3.47 0.09
C SER A 109 -1.54 -3.00 -0.93
N GLN A 110 -2.09 -1.80 -0.77
CA GLN A 110 -3.06 -1.23 -1.72
C GLN A 110 -2.40 -0.92 -3.07
N ALA A 111 -1.16 -0.41 -3.07
CA ALA A 111 -0.42 -0.10 -4.28
C ALA A 111 -0.18 -1.35 -5.14
N ALA A 112 0.16 -2.48 -4.52
CA ALA A 112 0.36 -3.73 -5.22
C ALA A 112 -0.91 -4.20 -5.93
N GLU A 113 -2.09 -4.01 -5.33
CA GLU A 113 -3.37 -4.35 -5.93
C GLU A 113 -3.73 -3.43 -7.11
N VAL A 114 -3.55 -2.11 -6.96
CA VAL A 114 -3.86 -1.12 -8.00
C VAL A 114 -2.92 -1.24 -9.21
N LEU A 115 -1.60 -1.30 -8.96
CA LEU A 115 -0.60 -1.36 -10.03
C LEU A 115 -0.65 -2.69 -10.79
N SER A 116 -1.09 -3.79 -10.15
CA SER A 116 -1.30 -5.07 -10.83
C SER A 116 -2.53 -5.06 -11.74
N ALA A 117 -3.55 -4.26 -11.41
CA ALA A 117 -4.77 -4.13 -12.22
C ALA A 117 -4.55 -3.27 -13.48
N GLU A 118 -3.69 -2.25 -13.42
CA GLU A 118 -3.36 -1.37 -14.55
C GLU A 118 -2.63 -2.12 -15.69
N GLY A 119 -1.90 -3.20 -15.38
CA GLY A 119 -1.27 -4.06 -16.39
C GLY A 119 -2.24 -4.95 -17.19
N ALA A 120 -3.49 -5.08 -16.74
CA ALA A 120 -4.51 -5.90 -17.40
C ALA A 120 -5.49 -5.10 -18.28
N SER A 121 -5.33 -3.77 -18.35
CA SER A 121 -6.29 -2.87 -19.02
C SER A 121 -5.70 -2.16 -20.25
N SER A 122 -4.96 -2.89 -21.08
CA SER A 122 -4.55 -2.44 -22.42
C SER A 122 -4.60 -3.58 -23.44
N ALA A 123 -5.74 -4.26 -23.56
CA ALA A 123 -6.08 -5.09 -24.72
C ALA A 123 -7.59 -5.40 -24.78
N GLN A 124 -8.44 -4.38 -24.91
CA GLN A 124 -9.81 -4.62 -25.38
C GLN A 124 -10.32 -3.40 -26.16
N LEU A 125 -9.91 -3.34 -27.42
CA LEU A 125 -10.73 -2.78 -28.49
C LEU A 125 -11.54 -3.95 -29.08
N PRO A 126 -12.82 -4.15 -28.73
CA PRO A 126 -13.72 -4.81 -29.64
C PRO A 126 -14.06 -3.80 -30.74
N SER A 127 -13.33 -3.89 -31.84
CA SER A 127 -13.82 -3.42 -33.13
C SER A 127 -15.09 -4.22 -33.46
N THR A 128 -16.25 -3.61 -33.28
CA THR A 128 -17.49 -4.03 -33.96
C THR A 128 -18.09 -2.80 -34.64
N ASP A 129 -17.36 -2.34 -35.65
CA ASP A 129 -18.00 -1.73 -36.80
C ASP A 129 -18.53 -2.88 -37.68
N SER A 130 -19.84 -2.95 -37.86
CA SER A 130 -20.48 -3.10 -39.17
C SER A 130 -21.88 -3.68 -39.01
N CYS A 131 -22.86 -2.80 -39.23
CA CYS A 131 -24.23 -3.16 -39.56
C CYS A 131 -24.24 -4.07 -40.79
N GLN A 132 -24.44 -5.38 -40.64
CA GLN A 132 -24.83 -6.23 -41.75
C GLN A 132 -26.34 -6.42 -41.76
N ALA A 133 -26.95 -5.73 -42.73
CA ALA A 133 -28.32 -5.83 -43.13
C ALA A 133 -28.66 -7.25 -43.61
N SER A 134 -29.88 -7.65 -43.28
CA SER A 134 -30.54 -8.89 -43.67
C SER A 134 -30.65 -9.05 -45.18
N MET A 135 -30.34 -10.24 -45.72
CA MET A 135 -30.73 -10.66 -47.07
C MET A 135 -30.77 -12.21 -47.19
N TRP A 136 -32.00 -12.74 -47.26
CA TRP A 136 -32.50 -13.96 -47.94
C TRP A 136 -31.99 -15.36 -47.57
N MET A 137 -32.90 -16.16 -46.99
CA MET A 137 -33.29 -17.55 -47.32
C MET A 137 -34.45 -17.88 -46.36
N GLY A 138 -35.67 -18.32 -46.70
CA GLY A 138 -36.27 -18.90 -47.88
C GLY A 138 -37.40 -19.82 -47.38
N ARG A 139 -38.62 -19.64 -47.87
CA ARG A 139 -39.68 -20.64 -48.11
C ARG A 139 -40.93 -19.93 -48.63
#